data_AF-A0A2D4JJE6-F1
#
_entry.id   AF-A0A2D4JJE6-F1
#
_cell.length_a   1.000
_cell.length_b   1.000
_cell.length_c   1.000
_cell.angle_alpha   90.00
_cell.angle_beta   90.00
_cell.angle_gamma   90.00
#
_symmetry.space_group_name_H-M   'P 1'
#
loop_
_entity.id
_entity.type
_entity.pdbx_description
1 polymer ?
#
loop_
_entity_poly.entity_id
_entity_poly.type
_entity_poly.pdbx_seq_one_letter_code
_entity_poly.pdbx_strand_id
1 'polypeptide(L)'
;ESSISYSSIEDIQLLSWENAPKYCLQLTIPGGTVLLQAANSYLRDQWFHSLQWKKKIYKYKKVLSNPSRLEVVLKEIRTLVDMALTSPLQDESIHQAPL
;
A
#
# COMPACT_ATOMS: atom_id res chain seq x y z
N GLU A 1 -16.65 7.51 14.56
CA GLU A 1 -15.48 6.68 14.22
C GLU A 1 -14.26 7.56 14.01
N SER A 2 -13.12 7.24 14.60
CA SER A 2 -11.87 7.98 14.38
C SER A 2 -11.15 7.45 13.13
N SER A 3 -10.70 8.34 12.25
CA SER A 3 -9.92 7.95 11.07
C SER A 3 -8.54 7.43 11.46
N ILE A 4 -8.05 6.41 10.75
CA ILE A 4 -6.70 5.87 10.90
C ILE A 4 -5.77 6.67 9.98
N SER A 5 -4.68 7.21 10.53
CA SER A 5 -3.66 7.88 9.73
C SER A 5 -2.85 6.85 8.93
N TYR A 6 -2.54 7.15 7.67
CA TYR A 6 -1.62 6.31 6.88
C TYR A 6 -0.25 6.15 7.54
N SER A 7 0.18 7.16 8.31
CA SER A 7 1.45 7.13 9.02
C SER A 7 1.49 6.12 10.18
N SER A 8 0.32 5.70 10.68
CA SER A 8 0.22 4.67 11.73
C SER A 8 0.05 3.27 11.16
N ILE A 9 0.06 3.07 9.85
CA ILE A 9 -0.01 1.73 9.25
C ILE A 9 1.39 1.12 9.25
N GLU A 10 1.60 0.11 10.10
CA GLU A 10 2.86 -0.58 10.28
C GLU A 10 3.11 -1.60 9.18
N ASP A 11 2.07 -2.32 8.74
CA ASP A 11 2.15 -3.30 7.66
C ASP A 11 0.82 -3.48 6.90
N ILE A 12 0.93 -3.95 5.66
CA ILE A 12 -0.20 -4.22 4.75
C ILE A 12 0.05 -5.58 4.11
N GLN A 13 -0.83 -6.54 4.36
CA GLN A 13 -0.69 -7.91 3.87
C GLN A 13 -1.95 -8.42 3.20
N LEU A 14 -1.79 -9.23 2.15
CA LEU A 14 -2.87 -10.03 1.62
C LEU A 14 -3.11 -11.21 2.56
N LEU A 15 -4.37 -11.49 2.90
CA LEU A 15 -4.68 -12.62 3.76
C LEU A 15 -4.49 -13.93 2.99
N SER A 16 -3.57 -14.79 3.44
CA SER A 16 -3.18 -16.01 2.72
C SER A 16 -2.97 -17.22 3.65
N TRP A 17 -4.00 -17.63 4.39
CA TRP A 17 -4.00 -18.86 5.19
C TRP A 17 -5.17 -19.79 4.81
N GLU A 18 -5.12 -21.05 5.23
CA GLU A 18 -6.21 -22.02 4.99
C GLU A 18 -7.53 -21.53 5.59
N ASN A 19 -8.58 -21.46 4.76
CA ASN A 19 -9.90 -20.91 5.12
C ASN A 19 -9.92 -19.41 5.43
N ALA A 20 -8.93 -18.64 4.95
CA ALA A 20 -8.98 -17.18 5.03
C ALA A 20 -10.26 -16.62 4.35
N PRO A 21 -10.92 -15.64 4.96
CA PRO A 21 -11.98 -14.89 4.31
C PRO A 21 -11.54 -14.37 2.93
N LYS A 22 -12.40 -14.58 1.93
CA LYS A 22 -12.09 -14.20 0.54
C LYS A 22 -11.94 -12.68 0.44
N TYR A 23 -10.99 -12.27 -0.39
CA TYR A 23 -10.77 -10.87 -0.78
C TYR A 23 -10.48 -9.96 0.42
N CYS A 24 -9.77 -10.49 1.42
CA CYS A 24 -9.35 -9.74 2.58
C CYS A 24 -7.93 -9.21 2.49
N LEU A 25 -7.75 -8.05 3.12
CA LEU A 25 -6.51 -7.35 3.31
C LEU A 25 -6.35 -7.03 4.80
N GLN A 26 -5.15 -7.29 5.32
CA GLN A 26 -4.80 -7.06 6.71
C GLN A 26 -3.97 -5.78 6.83
N LEU A 27 -4.39 -4.89 7.73
CA LEU A 27 -3.64 -3.71 8.14
C LEU A 27 -3.18 -3.87 9.57
N THR A 28 -1.87 -3.81 9.80
CA THR A 28 -1.30 -3.74 11.15
C THR A 28 -1.16 -2.29 11.55
N ILE A 29 -1.69 -1.93 12.72
CA ILE A 29 -1.61 -0.59 13.31
C ILE A 29 -1.17 -0.70 14.78
N PRO A 30 -0.69 0.39 15.41
CA PRO A 30 -0.46 0.41 16.84
C PRO A 30 -1.73 0.00 17.59
N GLY A 31 -1.63 -1.05 18.39
CA GLY A 31 -2.75 -1.56 19.19
C GLY A 31 -3.60 -2.63 18.51
N GLY A 32 -3.29 -3.07 17.28
CA GLY A 32 -3.92 -4.26 16.72
C GLY A 32 -3.94 -4.35 15.20
N THR A 33 -4.92 -5.11 14.72
CA THR A 33 -5.05 -5.46 13.31
C THR A 33 -6.46 -5.13 12.82
N VAL A 34 -6.55 -4.52 11.64
CA VAL A 34 -7.80 -4.26 10.93
C VAL A 34 -7.87 -5.15 9.70
N LEU A 35 -9.00 -5.84 9.52
CA LEU A 35 -9.30 -6.60 8.31
C LEU A 35 -10.25 -5.81 7.42
N LEU A 36 -9.84 -5.59 6.17
CA LEU A 36 -10.65 -4.99 5.13
C LEU A 36 -11.05 -6.08 4.14
N GLN A 37 -12.35 -6.25 3.93
CA GLN A 37 -12.88 -7.19 2.94
C GLN A 37 -13.44 -6.42 1.74
N ALA A 38 -12.97 -6.74 0.54
CA ALA A 38 -13.49 -6.18 -0.70
C ALA A 38 -14.57 -7.10 -1.31
N ALA A 39 -15.34 -6.57 -2.26
CA ALA A 39 -16.36 -7.33 -2.97
C ALA A 39 -15.77 -8.43 -3.89
N ASN A 40 -14.56 -8.23 -4.40
CA ASN A 40 -13.86 -9.16 -5.30
C ASN A 40 -12.34 -9.01 -5.20
N SER A 41 -11.60 -9.94 -5.83
CA SER A 41 -10.14 -9.96 -5.82
C SER A 41 -9.52 -8.73 -6.47
N TYR A 42 -10.13 -8.26 -7.57
CA TYR A 42 -9.68 -7.08 -8.29
C TYR A 42 -9.67 -5.83 -7.40
N LEU A 43 -10.80 -5.54 -6.73
CA LEU A 43 -10.90 -4.40 -5.82
C LEU A 43 -9.97 -4.53 -4.62
N ARG A 44 -9.79 -5.76 -4.10
CA ARG A 44 -8.85 -6.05 -3.02
C ARG A 44 -7.41 -5.73 -3.43
N ASP A 45 -7.00 -6.12 -4.63
CA ASP A 45 -5.65 -5.86 -5.15
C ASP A 45 -5.45 -4.37 -5.46
N GLN A 46 -6.46 -3.69 -5.98
CA GLN A 46 -6.47 -2.23 -6.13
C GLN A 46 -6.27 -1.51 -4.79
N TRP A 47 -7.00 -1.92 -3.74
CA TRP A 47 -6.83 -1.38 -2.39
C TRP A 47 -5.42 -1.65 -1.86
N PHE A 48 -4.92 -2.88 -2.02
CA PHE A 48 -3.58 -3.27 -1.59
C PHE A 48 -2.50 -2.35 -2.17
N HIS A 49 -2.47 -2.21 -3.50
CA HIS A 49 -1.47 -1.40 -4.18
C HIS A 49 -1.62 0.10 -3.85
N SER A 50 -2.85 0.61 -3.77
CA SER A 50 -3.12 2.01 -3.40
C SER A 50 -2.64 2.34 -1.98
N LEU A 51 -2.93 1.47 -1.01
CA LEU A 51 -2.50 1.66 0.38
C LEU A 51 -0.98 1.57 0.51
N GLN A 52 -0.34 0.60 -0.15
CA GLN A 52 1.11 0.46 -0.20
C GLN A 52 1.77 1.70 -0.81
N TRP A 53 1.23 2.20 -1.92
CA TRP A 53 1.69 3.43 -2.57
C TRP A 53 1.62 4.62 -1.60
N LYS A 54 0.46 4.85 -0.99
CA LYS A 54 0.23 5.99 -0.10
C LYS A 54 1.18 5.97 1.09
N LYS A 55 1.36 4.81 1.72
CA LYS A 55 2.32 4.61 2.83
C LYS A 55 3.75 4.91 2.41
N LYS A 56 4.19 4.38 1.26
CA LYS A 56 5.55 4.61 0.75
C LYS A 56 5.79 6.09 0.40
N ILE A 57 4.88 6.74 -0.32
CA ILE A 57 4.97 8.19 -0.64
C ILE A 57 5.08 9.03 0.63
N TYR A 58 4.31 8.71 1.68
CA TYR A 58 4.40 9.41 2.95
C TYR A 58 5.81 9.27 3.59
N LYS A 59 6.36 8.05 3.61
CA LYS A 59 7.73 7.79 4.08
C LYS A 59 8.75 8.63 3.30
N TYR A 60 8.69 8.59 1.98
CA TYR A 60 9.64 9.31 1.14
C TYR A 60 9.52 10.82 1.28
N LYS A 61 8.30 11.38 1.34
CA LYS A 61 8.10 12.81 1.60
C LYS A 61 8.79 13.25 2.89
N LYS A 62 8.70 12.45 3.96
CA LYS A 62 9.36 12.72 5.24
C LYS A 62 10.88 12.72 5.11
N VAL A 63 11.45 11.72 4.42
CA VAL A 63 12.92 11.60 4.23
C VAL A 63 13.46 12.73 3.35
N LEU A 64 12.74 13.08 2.27
CA LEU A 64 13.15 14.13 1.34
C LEU A 64 13.00 15.54 1.91
N SER A 65 12.11 15.75 2.87
CA SER A 65 11.89 17.07 3.48
C SER A 65 12.98 17.48 4.48
N ASN A 66 13.79 16.53 4.97
CA ASN A 66 14.92 16.83 5.88
C ASN A 66 16.17 16.06 5.45
N PRO A 67 16.81 16.47 4.34
CA PRO A 67 17.93 15.74 3.76
C PRO A 67 19.19 15.91 4.62
N SER A 68 19.44 14.96 5.52
CA SER A 68 20.67 14.97 6.33
C SER A 68 21.88 14.41 5.59
N ARG A 69 21.67 13.54 4.59
CA ARG A 69 22.73 12.83 3.84
C ARG A 69 22.33 12.61 2.37
N LEU A 70 23.12 13.13 1.42
CA LEU A 70 22.87 13.04 -0.02
C LEU A 70 22.73 11.59 -0.52
N GLU A 71 23.58 10.68 -0.03
CA GLU A 71 23.53 9.26 -0.43
C GLU A 71 22.21 8.58 -0.05
N VAL A 72 21.67 8.93 1.13
CA VAL A 72 20.37 8.42 1.60
C VAL A 72 19.25 8.96 0.71
N VAL A 73 19.31 10.25 0.37
CA VAL A 73 18.35 10.88 -0.55
C VAL A 73 18.35 10.18 -1.91
N LEU A 74 19.53 9.95 -2.50
CA LEU A 74 19.65 9.27 -3.80
C LEU A 74 19.13 7.83 -3.77
N LYS A 75 19.43 7.09 -2.69
CA LYS A 75 18.90 5.73 -2.50
C LYS A 75 17.38 5.72 -2.42
N GLU A 76 16.79 6.66 -1.68
CA GLU A 76 15.34 6.74 -1.52
C GLU A 76 14.65 7.21 -2.81
N ILE A 77 15.26 8.12 -3.59
CA ILE A 77 14.78 8.49 -4.94
C ILE A 77 14.81 7.30 -5.89
N ARG A 78 15.89 6.50 -5.91
CA ARG A 78 15.93 5.28 -6.72
C ARG A 78 14.81 4.31 -6.31
N THR A 79 14.65 4.08 -5.02
CA THR A 79 13.60 3.18 -4.51
C THR A 79 12.18 3.70 -4.83
N LEU A 80 11.99 5.01 -4.86
CA LEU A 80 10.76 5.66 -5.33
C LEU A 80 10.48 5.37 -6.81
N VAL A 81 11.48 5.52 -7.67
CA VAL A 81 11.38 5.25 -9.11
C VAL A 81 11.10 3.78 -9.36
N ASP A 82 11.84 2.88 -8.72
CA ASP A 82 11.63 1.42 -8.85
C ASP A 82 10.21 1.02 -8.43
N MET A 83 9.69 1.62 -7.34
CA MET A 83 8.31 1.43 -6.92
C MET A 83 7.32 1.95 -7.97
N ALA A 84 7.54 3.14 -8.53
CA ALA A 84 6.67 3.71 -9.57
C ALA A 84 6.59 2.82 -10.82
N LEU A 85 7.70 2.19 -11.19
CA LEU A 85 7.77 1.28 -12.34
C LEU A 85 7.16 -0.09 -12.08
N THR A 86 7.16 -0.56 -10.82
CA THR A 86 6.69 -1.91 -10.45
C THR A 86 5.30 -1.94 -9.81
N SER A 87 4.77 -0.78 -9.43
CA SER A 87 3.39 -0.68 -8.92
C SER A 87 2.43 -0.57 -10.10
N PRO A 88 1.46 -1.48 -10.25
CA PRO A 88 0.44 -1.36 -11.28
C PRO A 88 -0.48 -0.17 -10.92
N LEU A 89 -0.15 1.03 -11.41
CA LEU A 89 -0.96 2.23 -11.21
C LEU A 89 -2.27 2.17 -12.03
N GLN A 90 -2.28 1.32 -13.07
CA GLN A 90 -3.46 0.89 -13.81
C GLN A 90 -3.31 -0.61 -14.09
N ASP A 91 -4.34 -1.37 -13.78
CA ASP A 91 -4.44 -2.77 -14.14
C ASP A 91 -5.05 -2.83 -15.56
N GLU A 92 -4.45 -3.60 -16.49
CA GLU A 92 -5.01 -3.78 -17.84
C GLU A 92 -6.42 -4.41 -17.81
N SER A 93 -6.78 -5.06 -16.70
CA SER A 93 -8.10 -5.61 -16.42
C SER A 93 -9.21 -4.57 -16.27
N ILE A 94 -8.89 -3.28 -16.05
CA ILE A 94 -9.90 -2.20 -15.95
C ILE A 94 -10.80 -2.17 -17.19
N HIS A 95 -10.27 -2.55 -18.35
CA HIS A 95 -11.01 -2.57 -19.61
C HIS A 95 -11.78 -3.87 -19.86
N GLN A 96 -11.62 -4.91 -19.03
CA GLN A 96 -12.11 -6.27 -19.32
C GLN A 96 -13.40 -6.66 -18.59
N ALA A 97 -13.91 -5.85 -17.66
CA ALA A 97 -15.19 -6.10 -17.01
C ALA A 97 -16.20 -4.98 -17.35
N PRO A 98 -17.30 -5.27 -18.07
CA PRO A 98 -18.43 -4.36 -18.07
C PRO A 98 -19.03 -4.36 -16.65
N LEU A 99 -19.27 -3.16 -16.11
CA LEU A 99 -20.00 -2.93 -14.86
C LEU A 99 -21.43 -3.49 -14.93
#